data_AF-A0A968PV83-F1
#
_entry.id   AF-A0A968PV83-F1
#
_cell.length_a   1.000
_cell.length_b   1.000
_cell.length_c   1.000
_cell.angle_alpha   90.00
_cell.angle_beta   90.00
_cell.angle_gamma   90.00
#
_symmetry.space_group_name_H-M   'P 1'
#
loop_
_entity.id
_entity.type
_entity.pdbx_description
1 polymer ?
#
loop_
_entity_poly.entity_id
_entity_poly.type
_entity_poly.pdbx_seq_one_letter_code
_entity_poly.pdbx_strand_id
1 'polypeptide(L)'
;HPLGNQYSRRDLQWNPIYCPSGDTGFAEDWLKKFPESAIALTGGDSTLFFSHLQLQFPDLATRIKVSPNLIFLGIQAVKQQHF
;
A
#
# COMPACT_ATOMS: atom_id res chain seq x y z
N HIS A 1 -21.63 -31.59 -24.94
CA HIS A 1 -20.58 -30.56 -24.86
C HIS A 1 -20.02 -30.56 -23.44
N PRO A 2 -18.83 -31.13 -23.21
CA PRO A 2 -18.23 -31.19 -21.89
C PRO A 2 -17.37 -29.95 -21.60
N LEU A 3 -17.44 -29.46 -20.37
CA LEU A 3 -16.55 -28.44 -19.82
C LEU A 3 -15.17 -29.09 -19.60
N GLY A 4 -14.26 -28.84 -20.55
CA GLY A 4 -12.89 -29.31 -20.52
C GLY A 4 -11.99 -28.38 -19.71
N ASN A 5 -11.41 -28.91 -18.64
CA ASN A 5 -10.35 -28.33 -17.84
C ASN A 5 -9.23 -27.72 -18.70
N GLN A 6 -9.04 -26.41 -18.60
CA GLN A 6 -7.84 -25.71 -19.06
C GLN A 6 -7.31 -24.81 -17.94
N TYR A 7 -6.78 -25.42 -16.88
CA TYR A 7 -5.87 -24.70 -15.98
C TYR A 7 -4.62 -25.56 -15.82
N SER A 8 -3.51 -25.04 -16.37
CA SER A 8 -2.23 -25.73 -16.42
C SER A 8 -1.54 -25.56 -15.07
N ARG A 9 -0.82 -26.58 -14.59
CA ARG A 9 -0.05 -26.54 -13.32
C ARG A 9 1.04 -25.43 -13.25
N ARG A 10 1.19 -24.60 -14.28
CA ARG A 10 2.05 -23.42 -14.28
C ARG A 10 1.35 -22.13 -13.82
N ASP A 11 0.01 -22.14 -13.69
CA ASP A 11 -0.78 -20.97 -13.28
C ASP A 11 -0.88 -20.84 -11.74
N LEU A 12 -0.29 -21.77 -10.98
CA LEU A 12 -0.18 -21.75 -9.52
C LEU A 12 1.13 -21.10 -9.03
N GLN A 13 1.81 -20.34 -9.89
CA GLN A 13 2.72 -19.29 -9.46
C GLN A 13 1.86 -18.16 -8.91
N TRP A 14 1.89 -17.97 -7.58
CA TRP A 14 1.27 -16.87 -6.83
C TRP A 14 0.88 -15.65 -7.69
N ASN A 15 -0.41 -15.43 -7.92
CA ASN A 15 -0.93 -14.12 -8.32
C ASN A 15 -1.55 -13.44 -7.08
N PRO A 16 -0.77 -12.69 -6.26
CA PRO A 16 -1.33 -11.98 -5.11
C PRO A 16 -2.22 -10.78 -5.50
N ILE A 17 -2.50 -10.58 -6.78
CA ILE A 17 -3.10 -9.36 -7.32
C ILE A 17 -4.38 -9.70 -8.08
N TYR A 18 -5.44 -10.03 -7.34
CA TYR A 18 -6.79 -9.70 -7.81
C TYR A 18 -7.68 -9.33 -6.61
N CYS A 19 -7.29 -8.25 -5.94
CA CYS A 19 -8.25 -7.37 -5.29
C CYS A 19 -8.67 -6.34 -6.37
N PRO A 20 -9.97 -6.16 -6.68
CA PRO A 20 -10.42 -5.18 -7.68
C PRO A 20 -9.94 -3.74 -7.40
N SER A 21 -9.56 -3.48 -6.16
CA SER A 21 -8.83 -2.31 -5.70
C SER A 21 -7.46 -2.79 -5.21
N GLY A 22 -6.44 -2.79 -6.08
CA GLY A 22 -5.05 -2.98 -5.64
C GLY A 22 -4.69 -1.99 -4.53
N ASP A 23 -3.56 -2.20 -3.84
CA ASP A 23 -3.14 -1.38 -2.70
C ASP A 23 -3.07 0.14 -3.00
N THR A 24 -3.00 0.51 -4.29
CA THR A 24 -3.04 1.90 -4.77
C THR A 24 -4.44 2.48 -4.99
N GLY A 25 -5.47 1.65 -5.19
CA GLY A 25 -6.83 2.11 -5.45
C GLY A 25 -7.41 2.94 -4.31
N PHE A 26 -7.12 2.55 -3.07
CA PHE A 26 -7.45 3.34 -1.90
C PHE A 26 -6.75 4.71 -1.91
N ALA A 27 -5.45 4.74 -2.22
CA ALA A 27 -4.67 5.96 -2.22
C ALA A 27 -5.15 6.94 -3.30
N GLU A 28 -5.45 6.45 -4.51
CA GLU A 28 -6.00 7.27 -5.58
C GLU A 28 -7.38 7.83 -5.24
N ASP A 29 -8.29 7.01 -4.74
CA ASP A 29 -9.63 7.46 -4.36
C ASP A 29 -9.60 8.43 -3.17
N TRP A 30 -8.70 8.21 -2.22
CA TRP A 30 -8.45 9.12 -1.12
C TRP A 30 -7.98 10.49 -1.63
N LEU A 31 -7.03 10.51 -2.56
CA LEU A 31 -6.49 11.75 -3.11
C LEU A 31 -7.46 12.50 -4.01
N LYS A 32 -8.40 11.81 -4.67
CA LYS A 32 -9.53 12.46 -5.37
C LYS A 32 -10.41 13.23 -4.40
N LYS A 33 -10.65 12.67 -3.21
CA LYS A 33 -11.51 13.28 -2.19
C LYS A 33 -10.79 14.35 -1.37
N PHE A 34 -9.49 14.19 -1.14
CA PHE A 34 -8.66 15.09 -0.36
C PHE A 34 -7.35 15.43 -1.10
N PRO A 35 -7.40 16.32 -2.10
CA PRO A 35 -6.27 16.59 -2.99
C PRO A 35 -5.05 17.20 -2.30
N GLU A 36 -5.21 17.85 -1.15
CA GLU A 36 -4.10 18.45 -0.39
C GLU A 36 -3.61 17.55 0.75
N SER A 37 -4.24 16.38 0.94
CA SER A 37 -3.85 15.47 2.03
C SER A 37 -2.51 14.79 1.75
N ALA A 38 -1.77 14.54 2.82
CA ALA A 38 -0.57 13.71 2.80
C ALA A 38 -0.95 12.25 3.13
N ILE A 39 -0.34 11.30 2.43
CA ILE A 39 -0.45 9.87 2.75
C ILE A 39 0.86 9.44 3.42
N ALA A 40 0.77 8.85 4.61
CA ALA A 40 1.91 8.29 5.31
C ALA A 40 1.89 6.76 5.23
N LEU A 41 2.96 6.17 4.71
CA LEU A 41 3.16 4.72 4.72
C LEU A 41 3.94 4.34 5.97
N THR A 42 3.41 3.41 6.76
CA THR A 42 3.99 2.99 8.04
C THR A 42 4.18 1.47 8.08
N GLY A 43 4.89 0.96 9.09
CA GLY A 43 5.18 -0.47 9.23
C GLY A 43 6.56 -0.88 8.72
N GLY A 44 7.00 -2.08 9.09
CA GLY A 44 8.36 -2.58 8.85
C GLY A 44 8.72 -2.72 7.37
N ASP A 45 7.78 -3.16 6.54
CA ASP A 45 7.99 -3.39 5.11
C ASP A 45 7.70 -2.16 4.23
N SER A 46 7.40 -1.01 4.85
CA SER A 46 7.02 0.21 4.14
C SER A 46 8.06 0.65 3.10
N THR A 47 9.36 0.47 3.36
CA THR A 47 10.42 0.78 2.40
C THR A 47 10.36 -0.10 1.15
N LEU A 48 10.14 -1.42 1.33
CA LEU A 48 10.07 -2.37 0.23
C LEU A 48 8.81 -2.13 -0.61
N PHE A 49 7.68 -1.93 0.06
CA PHE A 49 6.43 -1.58 -0.60
C PHE A 49 6.53 -0.25 -1.36
N PHE A 50 7.15 0.78 -0.76
CA PHE A 50 7.37 2.06 -1.43
C PHE A 50 8.26 1.93 -2.65
N SER A 51 9.30 1.08 -2.61
CA SER A 51 10.18 0.83 -3.75
C SER A 51 9.40 0.22 -4.92
N HIS A 52 8.45 -0.68 -4.63
CA HIS A 52 7.55 -1.23 -5.64
C HIS A 52 6.59 -0.18 -6.21
N LEU A 53 6.04 0.65 -5.32
CA LEU A 53 5.11 1.72 -5.69
C LEU A 53 5.79 2.79 -6.56
N GLN A 54 7.05 3.14 -6.30
CA GLN A 54 7.83 4.03 -7.16
C GLN A 54 8.01 3.50 -8.58
N LEU A 55 8.20 2.18 -8.74
CA LEU A 55 8.38 1.56 -10.05
C LEU A 55 7.08 1.50 -10.87
N GLN A 56 5.94 1.29 -10.19
CA GLN A 56 4.66 1.11 -10.87
C GLN A 56 3.81 2.38 -10.98
N PHE A 57 3.89 3.25 -9.97
CA PHE A 57 3.05 4.45 -9.81
C PHE A 57 3.89 5.63 -9.31
N PRO A 58 4.85 6.14 -10.12
CA PRO A 58 5.78 7.18 -9.70
C PRO A 58 5.07 8.46 -9.26
N ASP A 59 4.00 8.87 -9.93
CA ASP A 59 3.22 10.05 -9.58
C ASP A 59 2.58 9.92 -8.18
N LEU A 60 2.01 8.75 -7.88
CA LEU A 60 1.45 8.46 -6.56
C LEU A 60 2.55 8.42 -5.50
N ALA A 61 3.72 7.87 -5.82
CA ALA A 61 4.86 7.78 -4.90
C ALA A 61 5.34 9.16 -4.43
N THR A 62 5.30 10.19 -5.30
CA THR A 62 5.68 11.56 -4.90
C THR A 62 4.82 12.13 -3.77
N ARG A 63 3.62 11.58 -3.58
CA ARG A 63 2.62 12.03 -2.61
C ARG A 63 2.63 11.24 -1.31
N ILE A 64 3.44 10.18 -1.23
CA ILE A 64 3.53 9.29 -0.09
C ILE A 64 4.80 9.60 0.72
N LYS A 65 4.64 9.72 2.04
CA LYS A 65 5.75 9.85 3.00
C LYS A 65 5.97 8.54 3.72
N VAL A 66 7.19 8.00 3.66
CA VAL A 66 7.55 6.75 4.34
C VAL A 66 8.00 7.05 5.77
N SER A 67 7.27 6.49 6.74
CA SER A 67 7.48 6.71 8.17
C SER A 67 7.38 5.37 8.93
N PRO A 68 8.40 4.50 8.84
CA PRO A 68 8.34 3.13 9.38
C PRO A 68 8.15 3.11 10.91
N ASN A 69 8.69 4.12 11.59
CA ASN A 69 8.68 4.24 13.04
C ASN A 69 7.53 5.11 13.58
N LEU A 70 6.52 5.46 12.76
CA LEU A 70 5.47 6.42 13.15
C LEU A 70 4.70 5.98 14.40
N ILE A 71 4.51 4.67 14.59
CA ILE A 71 3.83 4.13 15.77
C ILE A 71 4.58 4.46 17.07
N PHE A 72 5.92 4.41 17.05
CA PHE A 72 6.74 4.72 18.21
C PHE A 72 6.69 6.22 18.55
N LEU A 73 6.64 7.08 17.54
CA LEU A 73 6.43 8.51 17.73
C LEU A 73 5.06 8.81 18.35
N GLY A 74 4.01 8.11 17.92
CA GLY A 74 2.67 8.21 18.51
C GLY A 74 2.66 7.83 20.00
N ILE A 75 3.30 6.71 20.35
CA ILE A 75 3.42 6.26 21.75
C ILE A 75 4.17 7.31 22.60
N GLN A 76 5.27 7.86 22.07
CA GLN A 76 6.03 8.91 22.75
C GLN A 76 5.19 10.17 22.99
N ALA A 77 4.43 10.61 21.97
CA ALA A 77 3.60 11.81 22.06
C ALA A 77 2.50 11.66 23.13
N VAL A 78 1.84 10.50 23.20
CA VAL A 78 0.84 10.22 24.24
C VAL A 78 1.48 10.23 25.63
N LYS A 79 2.66 9.62 25.79
CA LYS A 79 3.38 9.64 27.06
C LYS A 79 3.74 11.07 27.50
N GLN A 80 4.09 11.96 26.57
CA GLN A 80 4.45 13.36 26.86
C GLN A 80 3.25 14.26 27.19
N GLN A 81 2.03 13.90 26.77
CA GLN A 81 0.81 14.69 27.07
C GLN A 81 0.27 14.49 28.49
N HIS A 82 0.81 13.54 29.25
CA HIS A 82 0.37 13.19 30.60
C HIS A 82 1.38 13.55 31.70
N PHE A 83 2.29 14.51 31.46
CA PHE A 83 3.19 15.08 32.48
C PHE A 83 3.15 16.61 32.47
#